data_AF-A0A9P7FBR1-F1
#
_entry.id   AF-A0A9P7FBR1-F1
#
_cell.length_a   1.000
_cell.length_b   1.000
_cell.length_c   1.000
_cell.angle_alpha   90.00
_cell.angle_beta   90.00
_cell.angle_gamma   90.00
#
_symmetry.space_group_name_H-M   'P 1'
#
loop_
_entity.id
_entity.type
_entity.pdbx_description
1 polymer ?
#
loop_
_entity_poly.entity_id
_entity_poly.type
_entity_poly.pdbx_seq_one_letter_code
_entity_poly.pdbx_strand_id
1 'polypeptide(L)'
;VDTKKPWLTYAKWAAAYGLVFIRLLGQEIAVVINSQHVAEALMDKRSRIYSDKPCIATVDLTGMFGWSLIFAFAGYGDEWRLFRRLFHQTFRPGSALKFRPTQIEQALIINLICVVLHHYCTISTNGH
;
A
#
# COMPACT_ATOMS: atom_id res chain seq x y z
N VAL A 1 -1.34 -18.83 -8.92
CA VAL A 1 -1.04 -17.39 -9.19
C VAL A 1 0.47 -17.24 -9.12
N ASP A 2 1.10 -16.64 -10.14
CA ASP A 2 2.53 -16.30 -10.05
C ASP A 2 2.72 -15.22 -8.98
N THR A 3 3.53 -15.51 -7.96
CA THR A 3 3.77 -14.60 -6.84
C THR A 3 4.61 -13.38 -7.22
N LYS A 4 5.42 -13.45 -8.28
CA LYS A 4 6.26 -12.33 -8.72
C LYS A 4 5.50 -11.35 -9.61
N LYS A 5 4.53 -11.84 -10.38
CA LYS A 5 3.71 -11.03 -11.30
C LYS A 5 2.22 -11.39 -11.22
N PRO A 6 1.57 -11.21 -10.05
CA PRO A 6 0.19 -11.63 -9.85
C PRO A 6 -0.79 -10.91 -10.78
N TRP A 7 -0.53 -9.65 -11.13
CA TRP A 7 -1.40 -8.85 -12.02
C TRP A 7 -1.57 -9.46 -13.43
N LEU A 8 -0.56 -10.17 -13.95
CA LEU A 8 -0.68 -10.87 -15.24
C LEU A 8 -1.70 -12.02 -15.16
N THR A 9 -1.75 -12.70 -14.02
CA THR A 9 -2.73 -13.77 -13.78
C THR A 9 -4.13 -13.18 -13.69
N TYR A 10 -4.29 -12.07 -12.96
CA TYR A 10 -5.58 -11.38 -12.82
C TYR A 10 -6.11 -10.83 -14.15
N ALA A 11 -5.24 -10.28 -15.00
CA ALA A 11 -5.62 -9.82 -16.34
C ALA A 11 -6.13 -10.97 -17.22
N LYS A 12 -5.48 -12.15 -17.16
CA LYS A 12 -5.93 -13.35 -17.89
C LYS A 12 -7.30 -13.83 -17.41
N TRP A 13 -7.51 -13.88 -16.10
CA TRP A 13 -8.80 -14.28 -15.54
C TRP A 13 -9.91 -13.30 -15.90
N ALA A 14 -9.63 -12.01 -15.88
CA ALA A 14 -10.61 -11.03 -16.29
C ALA A 14 -10.95 -11.08 -17.78
N ALA A 15 -9.98 -11.43 -18.64
CA ALA A 15 -10.25 -11.67 -20.06
C ALA A 15 -11.12 -12.92 -20.30
N ALA A 16 -10.92 -13.97 -19.50
CA ALA A 16 -11.66 -15.23 -19.63
C ALA A 16 -13.05 -15.21 -18.98
N TYR A 17 -13.19 -14.53 -17.83
CA TYR A 17 -14.38 -14.61 -16.97
C TYR A 17 -15.05 -13.26 -16.67
N GLY A 18 -14.45 -12.14 -17.10
CA GLY A 18 -14.96 -10.80 -16.79
C GLY A 18 -14.68 -10.38 -15.35
N LEU A 19 -15.72 -10.13 -14.57
CA LEU A 19 -15.58 -9.71 -13.16
C LEU A 19 -15.31 -10.93 -12.28
N VAL A 20 -14.17 -10.95 -11.59
CA VAL A 20 -13.76 -12.11 -10.77
C VAL A 20 -13.96 -11.78 -9.29
N PHE A 21 -14.76 -12.58 -8.62
CA PHE A 21 -14.95 -12.53 -7.17
C PHE A 21 -14.02 -13.54 -6.48
N ILE A 22 -13.28 -13.08 -5.48
CA ILE A 22 -12.40 -13.91 -4.67
C ILE A 22 -13.02 -14.05 -3.28
N ARG A 23 -13.42 -15.29 -2.96
CA ARG A 23 -13.85 -15.68 -1.62
C ARG A 23 -12.69 -16.38 -0.92
N LEU A 24 -12.23 -15.84 0.20
CA LEU A 24 -11.23 -16.47 1.06
C LEU A 24 -11.83 -16.64 2.46
N LEU A 25 -11.57 -17.77 3.11
CA LEU A 25 -12.00 -18.04 4.49
C LEU A 25 -13.51 -17.81 4.74
N GLY A 26 -14.35 -18.13 3.75
CA GLY A 26 -15.81 -17.94 3.83
C GLY A 26 -16.28 -16.49 3.70
N GLN A 27 -15.37 -15.52 3.58
CA GLN A 27 -15.71 -14.11 3.35
C GLN A 27 -15.43 -13.71 1.89
N GLU A 28 -16.26 -12.82 1.35
CA GLU A 28 -16.03 -12.20 0.05
C GLU A 28 -14.98 -11.10 0.22
N ILE A 29 -13.70 -11.47 0.09
CA ILE A 29 -12.57 -10.61 0.50
C ILE A 29 -12.17 -9.64 -0.61
N ALA A 30 -12.33 -9.99 -1.89
CA ALA A 30 -11.88 -9.12 -2.97
C ALA A 30 -12.65 -9.30 -4.29
N VAL A 31 -12.86 -8.19 -5.00
CA VAL A 31 -13.35 -8.16 -6.38
C VAL A 31 -12.22 -7.66 -7.27
N VAL A 32 -11.85 -8.44 -8.28
CA VAL A 32 -10.83 -8.04 -9.27
C VAL A 32 -11.50 -7.20 -10.35
N ILE A 33 -11.16 -5.91 -10.38
CA ILE A 33 -11.65 -4.96 -11.38
C ILE A 33 -10.55 -4.75 -12.43
N ASN A 34 -10.80 -5.15 -13.68
CA ASN A 34 -9.83 -5.03 -14.78
C ASN A 34 -10.14 -3.88 -15.77
N SER A 35 -11.26 -3.16 -15.56
CA SER A 35 -11.63 -2.01 -16.39
C SER A 35 -11.37 -0.71 -15.64
N GLN A 36 -10.64 0.21 -16.29
CA GLN A 36 -10.38 1.54 -15.73
C GLN A 36 -11.68 2.29 -15.44
N HIS A 37 -12.66 2.23 -16.33
CA HIS A 37 -13.93 2.94 -16.15
C HIS A 37 -14.69 2.42 -14.92
N VAL A 38 -14.68 1.10 -14.71
CA VAL A 38 -15.33 0.46 -13.55
C VAL A 38 -14.55 0.78 -12.26
N ALA A 39 -13.22 0.78 -12.33
CA ALA A 39 -12.36 1.17 -11.23
C ALA A 39 -12.62 2.62 -10.79
N GLU A 40 -12.70 3.58 -11.72
CA GLU A 40 -13.03 4.98 -11.43
C GLU A 40 -14.46 5.13 -10.88
N ALA A 41 -15.43 4.41 -11.46
CA ALA A 41 -16.82 4.48 -11.02
C ALA A 41 -17.00 3.94 -9.59
N LEU A 42 -16.27 2.87 -9.22
CA LEU A 42 -16.39 2.25 -7.90
C LEU A 42 -15.48 2.91 -6.85
N MET A 43 -14.20 3.09 -7.17
CA MET A 43 -13.20 3.58 -6.21
C MET A 43 -13.18 5.10 -6.07
N ASP A 44 -13.50 5.86 -7.11
CA ASP A 44 -13.44 7.33 -7.06
C ASP A 44 -14.83 7.90 -6.78
N LYS A 45 -15.78 7.64 -7.69
CA LYS A 45 -17.16 8.20 -7.60
C LYS A 45 -17.96 7.64 -6.44
N ARG A 46 -17.70 6.37 -6.05
CA ARG A 46 -18.41 5.66 -4.97
C ARG A 46 -17.48 5.24 -3.83
N SER A 47 -16.35 5.93 -3.68
CA SER A 47 -15.36 5.72 -2.61
C SER A 47 -15.98 5.56 -1.22
N ARG A 48 -17.00 6.37 -0.88
CA ARG A 48 -17.67 6.32 0.42
C ARG A 48 -18.35 4.96 0.73
N ILE A 49 -18.76 4.22 -0.30
CA ILE A 49 -19.51 2.96 -0.15
C ILE A 49 -18.58 1.76 -0.20
N TYR A 50 -17.58 1.79 -1.08
CA TYR A 50 -16.73 0.63 -1.37
C TYR A 50 -15.30 0.73 -0.83
N SER A 51 -14.85 1.91 -0.42
CA SER A 51 -13.48 2.14 0.07
C SER A 51 -13.41 2.28 1.59
N ASP A 52 -14.46 1.90 2.30
CA ASP A 52 -14.38 1.78 3.75
C ASP A 52 -13.44 0.62 4.11
N LYS A 53 -12.54 0.85 5.07
CA LYS A 53 -11.53 -0.16 5.42
C LYS A 53 -12.17 -1.10 6.44
N PRO A 54 -12.18 -2.42 6.21
CA PRO A 54 -12.65 -3.36 7.22
C PRO A 54 -11.83 -3.14 8.49
N CYS A 55 -12.50 -3.18 9.66
CA CYS A 55 -11.81 -3.15 10.94
C CYS A 55 -10.84 -4.34 10.98
N ILE A 56 -9.55 -4.02 10.96
CA ILE A 56 -8.50 -5.00 11.15
C ILE A 56 -8.35 -5.14 12.66
N ALA A 57 -8.84 -6.24 13.24
CA ALA A 57 -8.81 -6.46 14.69
C ALA A 57 -7.38 -6.34 15.30
N THR A 58 -6.33 -6.63 14.52
CA THR A 58 -4.95 -6.41 14.95
C THR A 58 -4.56 -4.92 14.98
N VAL A 59 -5.18 -4.06 14.17
CA VAL A 59 -5.01 -2.59 14.23
C VAL A 59 -5.68 -2.03 15.48
N ASP A 60 -6.86 -2.53 15.84
CA ASP A 60 -7.55 -2.14 17.08
C ASP A 60 -6.76 -2.56 18.32
N LEU A 61 -6.19 -3.78 18.33
CA LEU A 61 -5.30 -4.25 19.39
C LEU A 61 -3.96 -3.48 19.44
N THR A 62 -3.49 -2.94 18.30
CA THR A 62 -2.29 -2.10 18.21
C THR A 62 -2.58 -0.59 18.28
N GLY A 63 -3.81 -0.20 18.61
CA GLY A 63 -4.12 1.16 19.07
C GLY A 63 -3.22 1.58 20.26
N MET A 64 -2.74 0.62 21.04
CA MET A 64 -1.70 0.81 22.08
C MET A 64 -0.32 1.22 21.54
N PHE A 65 -0.01 0.94 20.26
CA PHE A 65 1.27 1.24 19.60
C PHE A 65 1.20 2.46 18.68
N GLY A 66 0.12 3.26 18.73
CA GLY A 66 -0.02 4.50 17.94
C GLY A 66 -0.48 4.29 16.49
N TRP A 67 -0.92 3.09 16.12
CA TRP A 67 -1.44 2.79 14.78
C TRP A 67 -2.79 3.46 14.49
N SER A 68 -3.48 3.95 15.53
CA SER A 68 -4.66 4.81 15.42
C SER A 68 -4.39 6.13 14.67
N LEU A 69 -3.14 6.62 14.66
CA LEU A 69 -2.73 7.80 13.90
C LEU A 69 -2.57 7.52 12.40
N ILE A 70 -2.56 6.26 11.99
CA ILE A 70 -2.45 5.88 10.58
C ILE A 70 -3.86 5.90 9.99
N PHE A 71 -4.27 7.08 9.52
CA PHE A 71 -5.57 7.29 8.85
C PHE A 71 -5.77 6.39 7.61
N ALA A 72 -4.71 5.74 7.11
CA ALA A 72 -4.80 4.73 6.07
C ALA A 72 -5.56 3.46 6.54
N PHE A 73 -5.69 3.22 7.84
CA PHE A 73 -6.49 2.12 8.39
C PHE A 73 -7.75 2.59 9.11
N ALA A 74 -7.92 3.90 9.33
CA ALA A 74 -9.12 4.46 9.92
C ALA A 74 -10.33 4.33 8.98
N GLY A 75 -11.48 3.99 9.54
CA GLY A 75 -12.77 3.97 8.85
C GLY A 75 -13.17 5.37 8.36
N TYR A 76 -14.09 5.41 7.39
CA TYR A 76 -14.50 6.68 6.81
C TYR A 76 -15.32 7.51 7.82
N GLY A 77 -14.80 8.67 8.23
CA GLY A 77 -15.43 9.54 9.23
C GLY A 77 -14.84 10.95 9.27
N ASP A 78 -15.31 11.78 10.20
CA ASP A 78 -14.83 13.16 10.34
C ASP A 78 -13.37 13.24 10.77
N GLU A 79 -12.92 12.29 11.59
CA GLU A 79 -11.52 12.11 11.96
C GLU A 79 -10.65 11.80 10.74
N TRP A 80 -11.05 10.83 9.91
CA TRP A 80 -10.35 10.53 8.66
C TRP A 80 -10.28 11.73 7.72
N ARG A 81 -11.37 12.51 7.59
CA ARG A 81 -11.40 13.73 6.78
C ARG A 81 -10.44 14.79 7.32
N LEU A 82 -10.35 14.95 8.64
CA LEU A 82 -9.41 15.87 9.29
C LEU A 82 -7.97 15.46 9.00
N PHE A 83 -7.61 14.20 9.27
CA PHE A 83 -6.27 13.69 8.99
C PHE A 83 -5.91 13.81 7.51
N ARG A 84 -6.82 13.46 6.60
CA ARG A 84 -6.60 13.60 5.16
C ARG A 84 -6.33 15.06 4.76
N ARG A 85 -7.04 16.03 5.34
CA ARG A 85 -6.78 17.46 5.09
C ARG A 85 -5.39 17.87 5.55
N LEU A 86 -5.02 17.52 6.79
CA LEU A 86 -3.70 17.84 7.35
C LEU A 86 -2.59 17.18 6.53
N PHE A 87 -2.75 15.89 6.19
CA PHE A 87 -1.79 15.16 5.37
C PHE A 87 -1.64 15.79 3.99
N HIS A 88 -2.75 16.10 3.30
CA HIS A 88 -2.68 16.77 1.99
C HIS A 88 -2.07 18.17 2.05
N GLN A 89 -2.19 18.90 3.16
CA GLN A 89 -1.55 20.20 3.33
C GLN A 89 -0.03 20.06 3.48
N THR A 90 0.42 19.09 4.28
CA THR A 90 1.84 18.84 4.50
C THR A 90 2.51 18.26 3.25
N PHE A 91 1.88 17.29 2.59
CA PHE A 91 2.43 16.54 1.45
C PHE A 91 1.95 17.07 0.09
N ARG A 92 1.79 18.38 -0.06
CA ARG A 92 1.50 18.98 -1.37
C ARG A 92 2.64 18.72 -2.37
N PRO A 93 2.37 18.67 -3.68
CA PRO A 93 3.40 18.49 -4.70
C PRO A 93 4.57 19.48 -4.57
N GLY A 94 4.29 20.74 -4.20
CA GLY A 94 5.33 21.75 -3.94
C GLY A 94 6.14 21.50 -2.66
N SER A 95 5.57 20.82 -1.67
CA SER A 95 6.27 20.43 -0.44
C SER A 95 7.22 19.27 -0.66
N ALA A 96 6.98 18.42 -1.67
CA ALA A 96 7.82 17.26 -1.99
C ALA A 96 9.28 17.67 -2.26
N LEU A 97 9.51 18.84 -2.87
CA LEU A 97 10.84 19.39 -3.12
C LEU A 97 11.64 19.62 -1.84
N LYS A 98 10.97 19.97 -0.73
CA LYS A 98 11.63 20.20 0.57
C LYS A 98 12.17 18.90 1.18
N PHE A 99 11.55 17.76 0.86
CA PHE A 99 11.97 16.45 1.38
C PHE A 99 13.03 15.77 0.52
N ARG A 100 13.21 16.19 -0.74
CA ARG A 100 14.21 15.61 -1.66
C ARG A 100 15.63 15.52 -1.10
N PRO A 101 16.22 16.56 -0.47
CA PRO A 101 17.59 16.45 0.03
C PRO A 101 17.73 15.32 1.07
N THR A 102 16.81 15.25 2.03
CA THR A 102 16.80 14.18 3.05
C THR A 102 16.55 12.79 2.43
N GLN A 103 15.68 12.70 1.42
CA GLN A 103 15.43 11.44 0.71
C GLN A 103 16.67 10.94 -0.04
N ILE A 104 17.42 11.85 -0.68
CA ILE A 104 18.66 11.51 -1.39
C ILE A 104 19.73 11.07 -0.39
N GLU A 105 19.90 11.79 0.71
CA GLU A 105 20.84 11.43 1.77
C GLU A 105 20.57 10.03 2.31
N GLN A 106 19.31 9.74 2.66
CA GLN A 106 18.92 8.41 3.14
C GLN A 106 19.11 7.33 2.08
N ALA A 107 18.81 7.61 0.81
CA ALA A 107 19.04 6.66 -0.28
C ALA A 107 20.53 6.33 -0.45
N LEU A 108 21.41 7.32 -0.31
CA LEU A 108 22.85 7.13 -0.34
C LEU A 108 23.35 6.30 0.84
N ILE A 109 22.86 6.57 2.05
CA ILE A 109 23.20 5.80 3.26
C ILE A 109 22.76 4.34 3.11
N ILE A 110 21.53 4.10 2.67
CA ILE A 110 21.00 2.74 2.45
C ILE A 110 21.85 2.01 1.41
N ASN A 111 22.19 2.68 0.30
CA ASN A 111 23.02 2.09 -0.74
C ASN A 111 24.42 1.72 -0.21
N LEU A 112 25.05 2.62 0.56
CA LEU A 112 26.35 2.35 1.18
C LEU A 112 26.28 1.14 2.12
N ILE A 113 25.28 1.09 2.99
CA ILE A 113 25.06 -0.04 3.90
C ILE A 113 24.86 -1.33 3.10
N CYS A 114 24.05 -1.33 2.05
CA CYS A 114 23.84 -2.49 1.20
C CYS A 114 25.14 -2.97 0.52
N VAL A 115 25.97 -2.05 0.01
CA VAL A 115 27.26 -2.39 -0.60
C VAL A 115 28.22 -2.98 0.44
N VAL A 116 28.31 -2.37 1.61
CA VAL A 116 29.15 -2.87 2.71
C VAL A 116 28.68 -4.25 3.14
N LEU A 117 27.40 -4.44 3.42
CA LEU A 117 26.83 -5.74 3.79
C LEU A 117 27.05 -6.80 2.71
N HIS A 118 26.90 -6.44 1.44
CA HIS A 118 27.19 -7.34 0.32
C HIS A 118 28.67 -7.73 0.30
N HIS A 119 29.58 -6.78 0.51
CA HIS A 119 31.02 -7.03 0.54
C HIS A 119 31.47 -7.86 1.76
N TYR A 120 30.84 -7.68 2.91
CA TYR A 120 31.06 -8.53 4.09
C TYR A 120 30.54 -9.96 3.84
N CYS A 121 29.38 -10.10 3.18
CA CYS A 121 28.81 -11.40 2.86
C CYS A 121 29.66 -12.18 1.84
N THR A 122 30.23 -11.49 0.84
CA THR A 122 31.13 -12.12 -0.15
C THR A 122 32.47 -12.52 0.46
N ILE A 123 33.03 -11.74 1.40
CA ILE A 123 34.25 -12.12 2.13
C ILE A 123 33.98 -13.30 3.06
N SER A 124 32.84 -13.32 3.75
CA SER A 124 32.46 -14.42 4.65
C SER A 124 32.19 -15.74 3.92
N THR A 125 31.76 -15.69 2.65
CA THR A 125 31.45 -16.89 1.86
C THR A 125 32.66 -17.43 1.09
N ASN A 126 33.63 -16.57 0.75
CA ASN A 126 34.90 -16.98 0.12
C ASN A 126 36.01 -17.32 1.13
N GLY A 127 35.76 -17.14 2.43
CA GLY A 127 36.68 -17.47 3.53
C GLY A 127 36.53 -18.88 4.11
N HIS A 128 35.74 -19.75 3.46
CA HIS A 128 35.56 -21.17 3.79
C HIS A 128 36.04 -22.06 2.66
#